data_AF-A0A0B4FUH6-F1
#
_entry.id   AF-A0A0B4FUH6-F1
#
_cell.length_a   1.000
_cell.length_b   1.000
_cell.length_c   1.000
_cell.angle_alpha   90.00
_cell.angle_beta   90.00
_cell.angle_gamma   90.00
#
_symmetry.space_group_name_H-M   'P 1'
#
loop_
_entity.id
_entity.type
_entity.pdbx_description
1 polymer ?
#
loop_
_entity_poly.entity_id
_entity_poly.type
_entity_poly.pdbx_seq_one_letter_code
_entity_poly.pdbx_strand_id
1 'polypeptide(L)'
;MEEASPTTPLIRREEPKPHVLPAVTRLQYIATAVIAALHIVRGIALLVCPAVALSSFAEPTSSTAFFFTSLLGVRDIILGGLLTLADPRRSYEIHRALGIALFSDSVDTFVLIFVVACSAHLKNPAPEIISVVLLAVLEHLTLWSFDEEDDDGLSPSQQATIQVTRLDDKRLRLGMWLEELKQAESLQEDSLSTPESPAS
;
A
#
# COMPACT_ATOMS: atom_id res chain seq x y z
N MET A 1 3.26 29.53 56.00
CA MET A 1 2.32 28.50 55.53
C MET A 1 2.02 28.84 54.09
N GLU A 2 2.80 28.28 53.17
CA GLU A 2 2.52 28.36 51.73
C GLU A 2 1.58 27.22 51.38
N GLU A 3 0.38 27.56 50.92
CA GLU A 3 -0.59 26.61 50.40
C GLU A 3 -0.14 26.15 49.01
N ALA A 4 0.16 24.86 48.89
CA ALA A 4 0.53 24.23 47.63
C ALA A 4 -0.69 24.18 46.67
N SER A 5 -0.45 24.64 45.45
CA SER A 5 -1.38 24.71 44.32
C SER A 5 -2.03 23.36 43.99
N PRO A 6 -3.30 23.30 43.55
CA PRO A 6 -4.03 22.06 43.32
C PRO A 6 -3.44 21.29 42.14
N THR A 7 -2.99 20.07 42.45
CA THR A 7 -2.50 19.06 41.51
C THR A 7 -3.48 18.82 40.37
N THR A 8 -2.95 18.95 39.15
CA THR A 8 -3.54 18.58 37.87
C THR A 8 -4.06 17.13 37.93
N PRO A 9 -5.28 16.82 37.49
CA PRO A 9 -5.78 15.45 37.52
C PRO A 9 -4.92 14.58 36.60
N LEU A 10 -4.38 13.49 37.15
CA LEU A 10 -3.71 12.43 36.40
C LEU A 10 -4.67 11.90 35.33
N ILE A 11 -4.41 12.26 34.08
CA ILE A 11 -5.05 11.64 32.92
C ILE A 11 -4.72 10.15 33.00
N ARG A 12 -5.76 9.34 33.23
CA ARG A 12 -5.67 7.88 33.23
C ARG A 12 -5.08 7.45 31.90
N ARG A 13 -3.85 6.91 31.93
CA ARG A 13 -3.22 6.24 30.80
C ARG A 13 -4.10 5.06 30.40
N GLU A 14 -4.98 5.26 29.43
CA GLU A 14 -5.57 4.16 28.69
C GLU A 14 -4.40 3.49 27.96
N GLU A 15 -4.04 2.29 28.42
CA GLU A 15 -3.15 1.43 27.66
C GLU A 15 -3.75 1.30 26.26
N PRO A 16 -3.01 1.61 25.19
CA PRO A 16 -3.53 1.44 23.85
C PRO A 16 -3.82 -0.04 23.69
N LYS A 17 -5.11 -0.39 23.73
CA LYS A 17 -5.62 -1.70 23.34
C LYS A 17 -4.89 -2.02 22.03
N PRO A 18 -4.15 -3.15 21.93
CA PRO A 18 -3.48 -3.47 20.68
C PRO A 18 -4.57 -3.45 19.60
N HIS A 19 -4.50 -2.47 18.69
CA HIS A 19 -5.30 -2.47 17.48
C HIS A 19 -4.83 -3.68 16.69
N VAL A 20 -5.47 -4.82 16.97
CA VAL A 20 -5.46 -5.98 16.10
C VAL A 20 -6.24 -5.51 14.89
N LEU A 21 -5.52 -4.98 13.89
CA LEU A 21 -6.08 -4.73 12.57
C LEU A 21 -6.84 -6.00 12.17
N PRO A 22 -8.10 -5.89 11.72
CA PRO A 22 -8.83 -7.06 11.25
C PRO A 22 -7.97 -7.70 10.16
N ALA A 23 -7.60 -8.97 10.39
CA ALA A 23 -6.86 -9.71 9.40
C ALA A 23 -7.79 -9.88 8.19
N VAL A 24 -7.33 -9.50 7.01
CA VAL A 24 -7.98 -9.83 5.73
C VAL A 24 -8.55 -11.24 5.79
N THR A 25 -9.82 -11.35 5.43
CA THR A 25 -10.46 -12.64 5.32
C THR A 25 -9.70 -13.49 4.29
N ARG A 26 -9.74 -14.82 4.46
CA ARG A 26 -9.12 -15.72 3.48
C ARG A 26 -9.68 -15.51 2.07
N LEU A 27 -10.94 -15.08 1.97
CA LEU A 27 -11.59 -14.81 0.69
C LEU A 27 -11.01 -13.56 0.02
N GLN A 28 -10.90 -12.45 0.75
CA GLN A 28 -10.26 -11.22 0.25
C GLN A 28 -8.81 -11.49 -0.16
N TYR A 29 -8.05 -12.24 0.63
CA TYR A 29 -6.67 -12.62 0.29
C TYR A 29 -6.59 -13.46 -1.00
N ILE A 30 -7.49 -14.44 -1.16
CA ILE A 30 -7.53 -15.25 -2.39
C ILE A 30 -7.95 -14.37 -3.58
N ALA A 31 -8.93 -13.49 -3.41
CA ALA A 31 -9.39 -12.59 -4.45
C ALA A 31 -8.27 -11.64 -4.92
N THR A 32 -7.56 -10.99 -4.00
CA THR A 32 -6.43 -10.10 -4.33
C THR A 32 -5.29 -10.88 -4.98
N ALA A 33 -4.98 -12.09 -4.49
CA ALA A 33 -3.95 -12.95 -5.09
C ALA A 33 -4.33 -13.40 -6.52
N VAL A 34 -5.59 -13.74 -6.77
CA VAL A 34 -6.09 -14.12 -8.10
C VAL A 34 -6.04 -12.93 -9.06
N ILE A 35 -6.47 -11.75 -8.63
CA ILE A 35 -6.41 -10.52 -9.44
C ILE A 35 -4.95 -10.19 -9.77
N ALA A 36 -4.05 -10.25 -8.79
CA ALA A 36 -2.63 -10.01 -9.02
C ALA A 36 -2.03 -11.02 -10.02
N ALA A 37 -2.39 -12.30 -9.89
CA ALA A 37 -1.95 -13.33 -10.83
C ALA A 37 -2.51 -13.09 -12.24
N LEU A 38 -3.78 -12.69 -12.37
CA LEU A 38 -4.39 -12.36 -13.67
C LEU A 38 -3.66 -11.21 -14.36
N HIS A 39 -3.32 -10.14 -13.63
CA HIS A 39 -2.51 -9.03 -14.14
C HIS A 39 -1.13 -9.48 -14.61
N ILE A 40 -0.42 -10.29 -13.82
CA ILE A 40 0.91 -10.80 -14.20
C ILE A 40 0.81 -11.69 -15.46
N VAL A 41 -0.15 -12.62 -15.48
CA VAL A 41 -0.33 -13.55 -16.61
C VAL A 41 -0.71 -12.79 -17.88
N ARG A 42 -1.63 -11.82 -17.78
CA ARG A 42 -2.02 -10.94 -18.90
C ARG A 42 -0.82 -10.14 -19.40
N GLY A 43 -0.04 -9.57 -18.48
CA GLY A 43 1.14 -8.78 -18.84
C GLY A 43 2.25 -9.60 -19.51
N ILE A 44 2.50 -10.82 -19.05
CA ILE A 44 3.42 -11.76 -19.70
C ILE A 44 2.89 -12.16 -21.08
N ALA A 45 1.60 -12.44 -21.22
CA ALA A 45 1.00 -12.80 -22.51
C ALA A 45 1.15 -11.66 -23.54
N LEU A 46 0.98 -10.40 -23.10
CA LEU A 46 1.19 -9.21 -23.93
C LEU A 46 2.65 -9.04 -24.37
N LEU A 47 3.62 -9.44 -23.55
CA LEU A 47 5.05 -9.37 -23.89
C LEU A 47 5.51 -10.51 -24.80
N VAL A 48 5.08 -11.74 -24.54
CA VAL A 48 5.55 -12.94 -25.25
C VAL A 48 4.80 -13.13 -26.57
N CYS A 49 3.49 -12.83 -26.57
CA CYS A 49 2.60 -13.06 -27.70
C CYS A 49 1.84 -11.78 -28.11
N PRO A 50 2.54 -10.65 -28.38
CA PRO A 50 1.87 -9.40 -28.76
C PRO A 50 1.05 -9.57 -30.04
N ALA A 51 1.45 -10.45 -30.96
CA ALA A 51 0.69 -10.75 -32.17
C ALA A 51 -0.69 -11.37 -31.88
N VAL A 52 -0.85 -12.12 -30.79
CA VAL A 52 -2.14 -12.69 -30.38
C VAL A 52 -3.02 -11.61 -29.77
N ALA A 53 -2.45 -10.75 -28.93
CA ALA A 53 -3.16 -9.60 -28.36
C ALA A 53 -3.53 -8.53 -29.40
N LEU A 54 -2.68 -8.34 -30.42
CA LEU A 54 -2.96 -7.46 -31.55
C LEU A 54 -3.89 -8.11 -32.57
N SER A 55 -4.11 -9.43 -32.54
CA SER A 55 -4.93 -10.11 -33.56
C SER A 55 -6.41 -9.70 -33.55
N SER A 56 -6.89 -9.18 -32.42
CA SER A 56 -8.26 -8.68 -32.25
C SER A 56 -8.39 -7.22 -32.68
N PHE A 57 -7.33 -6.42 -32.57
CA PHE A 57 -7.28 -5.09 -33.15
C PHE A 57 -6.97 -5.24 -34.62
N ALA A 58 -7.84 -4.77 -35.49
CA ALA A 58 -7.60 -4.74 -36.94
C ALA A 58 -6.49 -3.74 -37.34
N GLU A 59 -5.50 -3.53 -36.47
CA GLU A 59 -4.37 -2.65 -36.68
C GLU A 59 -3.28 -3.42 -37.43
N PRO A 60 -2.73 -2.89 -38.54
CA PRO A 60 -1.58 -3.49 -39.19
C PRO A 60 -0.44 -3.68 -38.18
N THR A 61 0.25 -4.82 -38.25
CA THR A 61 1.40 -5.16 -37.41
C THR A 61 2.51 -4.12 -37.62
N SER A 62 2.43 -3.03 -36.88
CA SER A 62 3.30 -1.87 -36.95
C SER A 62 4.20 -1.86 -35.73
N SER A 63 5.41 -1.32 -35.88
CA SER A 63 6.38 -1.23 -34.76
C SER A 63 5.81 -0.48 -33.56
N THR A 64 4.89 0.46 -33.79
CA THR A 64 4.18 1.21 -32.75
C THR A 64 3.20 0.34 -31.98
N ALA A 65 2.41 -0.50 -32.66
CA ALA A 65 1.48 -1.43 -32.02
C ALA A 65 2.20 -2.44 -31.10
N PHE A 66 3.37 -2.94 -31.51
CA PHE A 66 4.22 -3.79 -30.67
C PHE A 66 4.77 -3.06 -29.44
N PHE A 67 5.15 -1.78 -29.60
CA PHE A 67 5.62 -0.97 -28.47
C PHE A 67 4.51 -0.72 -27.45
N PHE A 68 3.31 -0.32 -27.92
CA PHE A 68 2.17 -0.09 -27.04
C PHE A 68 1.72 -1.36 -26.31
N THR A 69 1.68 -2.51 -27.00
CA THR A 69 1.35 -3.79 -26.34
C THR A 69 2.39 -4.22 -25.33
N SER A 70 3.67 -4.01 -25.62
CA SER A 70 4.74 -4.27 -24.65
C SER A 70 4.63 -3.36 -23.42
N LEU A 71 4.31 -2.07 -23.62
CA LEU A 71 4.10 -1.11 -22.54
C LEU A 71 2.92 -1.50 -21.65
N LEU A 72 1.79 -1.89 -22.26
CA LEU A 72 0.62 -2.42 -21.54
C LEU A 72 1.00 -3.69 -20.76
N GLY A 73 1.81 -4.57 -21.35
CA GLY A 73 2.27 -5.79 -20.68
C GLY A 73 3.13 -5.51 -19.45
N VAL A 74 4.08 -4.58 -19.56
CA VAL A 74 4.91 -4.14 -18.41
C VAL A 74 4.03 -3.51 -17.33
N ARG A 75 3.06 -2.67 -17.72
CA ARG A 75 2.11 -2.06 -16.78
C ARG A 75 1.33 -3.11 -16.01
N ASP A 76 0.75 -4.11 -16.67
CA ASP A 76 -0.04 -5.16 -16.01
C ASP A 76 0.84 -5.96 -15.03
N ILE A 77 2.09 -6.25 -15.38
CA ILE A 77 3.05 -6.88 -14.45
C ILE A 77 3.31 -5.99 -13.22
N ILE A 78 3.45 -4.67 -13.41
CA ILE A 78 3.64 -3.73 -12.30
C ILE A 78 2.40 -3.67 -11.41
N LEU A 79 1.20 -3.63 -11.98
CA LEU A 79 -0.06 -3.62 -11.22
C LEU A 79 -0.24 -4.90 -10.40
N GLY A 80 0.01 -6.07 -11.00
CA GLY A 80 0.04 -7.33 -10.27
C GLY A 80 1.16 -7.39 -9.23
N GLY A 81 2.32 -6.80 -9.53
CA GLY A 81 3.43 -6.63 -8.58
C GLY A 81 3.04 -5.79 -7.36
N LEU A 82 2.34 -4.68 -7.55
CA LEU A 82 1.85 -3.84 -6.46
C LEU A 82 0.87 -4.58 -5.57
N LEU A 83 -0.03 -5.38 -6.16
CA LEU A 83 -0.99 -6.20 -5.41
C LEU A 83 -0.31 -7.35 -4.64
N THR A 84 0.71 -7.99 -5.22
CA THR A 84 1.45 -9.06 -4.53
C THR A 84 2.35 -8.54 -3.41
N LEU A 85 2.88 -7.33 -3.54
CA LEU A 85 3.75 -6.68 -2.54
C LEU A 85 2.97 -5.95 -1.44
N ALA A 86 1.68 -5.66 -1.63
CA ALA A 86 0.85 -5.01 -0.63
C ALA A 86 0.80 -5.86 0.65
N ASP A 87 1.07 -5.26 1.81
CA ASP A 87 1.00 -5.99 3.07
C ASP A 87 -0.46 -6.36 3.36
N PRO A 88 -0.82 -7.65 3.43
CA PRO A 88 -2.18 -8.08 3.72
C PRO A 88 -2.68 -7.56 5.07
N ARG A 89 -1.77 -7.27 6.01
CA ARG A 89 -2.13 -6.74 7.34
C ARG A 89 -2.53 -5.27 7.32
N ARG A 90 -2.34 -4.58 6.19
CA ARG A 90 -2.64 -3.15 6.03
C ARG A 90 -3.64 -2.96 4.88
N SER A 91 -4.91 -2.97 5.21
CA SER A 91 -6.00 -2.81 4.24
C SER A 91 -5.83 -1.57 3.35
N TYR A 92 -5.31 -0.45 3.87
CA TYR A 92 -5.05 0.75 3.06
C TYR A 92 -4.06 0.52 1.90
N GLU A 93 -3.03 -0.32 2.08
CA GLU A 93 -2.07 -0.62 1.02
C GLU A 93 -2.73 -1.43 -0.11
N ILE A 94 -3.60 -2.38 0.26
CA ILE A 94 -4.41 -3.15 -0.69
C ILE A 94 -5.40 -2.23 -1.43
N HIS A 95 -6.14 -1.39 -0.71
CA HIS A 95 -7.08 -0.43 -1.33
C HIS A 95 -6.39 0.48 -2.32
N ARG A 96 -5.21 1.00 -1.97
CA ARG A 96 -4.44 1.85 -2.86
C ARG A 96 -3.97 1.09 -4.11
N ALA A 97 -3.45 -0.13 -3.95
CA ALA A 97 -3.01 -0.95 -5.08
C ALA A 97 -4.18 -1.32 -6.00
N LEU A 98 -5.28 -1.78 -5.42
CA LEU A 98 -6.49 -2.19 -6.13
C LEU A 98 -7.19 -0.99 -6.79
N GLY A 99 -7.23 0.16 -6.14
CA GLY A 99 -7.78 1.39 -6.71
C GLY A 99 -6.97 1.90 -7.92
N ILE A 100 -5.64 1.78 -7.89
CA ILE A 100 -4.78 2.12 -9.04
C ILE A 100 -5.01 1.12 -10.18
N ALA A 101 -5.14 -0.18 -9.88
CA ALA A 101 -5.46 -1.20 -10.88
C ALA A 101 -6.82 -0.93 -11.53
N LEU A 102 -7.85 -0.65 -10.74
CA LEU A 102 -9.20 -0.34 -11.20
C LEU A 102 -9.21 0.91 -12.08
N PHE A 103 -8.51 1.96 -11.67
CA PHE A 103 -8.39 3.17 -12.47
C PHE A 103 -7.71 2.87 -13.82
N SER A 104 -6.64 2.06 -13.82
CA SER A 104 -5.96 1.65 -15.05
C SER A 104 -6.88 0.86 -15.97
N ASP A 105 -7.61 -0.14 -15.46
CA ASP A 105 -8.54 -0.94 -16.26
C ASP A 105 -9.73 -0.11 -16.78
N SER A 106 -10.16 0.91 -16.02
CA SER A 106 -11.19 1.85 -16.50
C SER A 106 -10.70 2.67 -17.69
N VAL A 107 -9.46 3.19 -17.65
CA VAL A 107 -8.84 3.92 -18.75
C VAL A 107 -8.70 3.02 -19.98
N ASP A 108 -8.27 1.78 -19.81
CA ASP A 108 -8.22 0.79 -20.89
C ASP A 108 -9.60 0.59 -21.52
N THR A 109 -10.64 0.42 -20.71
CA THR A 109 -12.00 0.23 -21.20
C THR A 109 -12.46 1.44 -22.01
N PHE A 110 -12.17 2.67 -21.57
CA PHE A 110 -12.47 3.89 -22.33
C PHE A 110 -11.73 3.95 -23.65
N VAL A 111 -10.43 3.64 -23.66
CA VAL A 111 -9.61 3.62 -24.88
C VAL A 111 -10.12 2.56 -25.84
N LEU A 112 -10.46 1.36 -25.35
CA LEU A 112 -11.02 0.27 -26.14
C LEU A 112 -12.34 0.68 -26.80
N ILE A 113 -13.28 1.22 -26.02
CA ILE A 113 -14.56 1.69 -26.54
C ILE A 113 -14.35 2.77 -27.60
N PHE A 114 -13.43 3.70 -27.37
CA PHE A 114 -13.11 4.75 -28.33
C PHE A 114 -12.52 4.19 -29.62
N VAL A 115 -11.58 3.24 -29.53
CA VAL A 115 -11.00 2.55 -30.70
C VAL A 115 -12.08 1.79 -31.48
N VAL A 116 -13.02 1.13 -30.79
CA VAL A 116 -14.16 0.47 -31.43
C VAL A 116 -15.06 1.46 -32.14
N ALA A 117 -15.37 2.60 -31.50
CA ALA A 117 -16.21 3.63 -32.09
C ALA A 117 -15.56 4.31 -33.31
N CYS A 118 -14.23 4.41 -33.35
CA CYS A 118 -13.50 5.08 -34.42
C CYS A 118 -13.04 4.15 -35.56
N SER A 119 -13.08 2.83 -35.40
CA SER A 119 -12.56 1.90 -36.41
C SER A 119 -13.64 1.38 -37.35
N ALA A 120 -13.43 1.54 -38.66
CA ALA A 120 -14.35 1.13 -39.72
C ALA A 120 -14.23 -0.37 -40.10
N HIS A 121 -13.25 -1.11 -39.57
CA HIS A 121 -12.86 -2.44 -40.06
C HIS A 121 -12.49 -3.45 -38.96
N LEU A 122 -13.16 -3.44 -37.81
CA LEU A 122 -12.83 -4.34 -36.71
C LEU A 122 -13.30 -5.79 -36.92
N LYS A 123 -12.37 -6.72 -36.70
CA LYS A 123 -12.64 -8.10 -36.28
C LYS A 123 -13.05 -8.02 -34.79
N ASN A 124 -14.03 -8.83 -34.37
CA ASN A 124 -14.71 -8.71 -33.08
C ASN A 124 -13.79 -8.38 -31.87
N PRO A 125 -13.80 -7.12 -31.35
CA PRO A 125 -13.03 -6.69 -30.17
C PRO A 125 -13.72 -7.06 -28.83
N ALA A 126 -14.89 -7.68 -28.93
CA ALA A 126 -15.71 -8.11 -27.80
C ALA A 126 -14.95 -8.92 -26.72
N PRO A 127 -14.09 -9.91 -27.05
CA PRO A 127 -13.47 -10.74 -26.01
C PRO A 127 -12.52 -9.95 -25.11
N GLU A 128 -11.79 -8.98 -25.65
CA GLU A 128 -10.86 -8.15 -24.88
C GLU A 128 -11.61 -7.18 -23.99
N ILE A 129 -12.63 -6.50 -24.52
CA ILE A 129 -13.50 -5.61 -23.73
C ILE A 129 -14.15 -6.39 -22.59
N ILE A 130 -14.69 -7.58 -22.87
CA ILE A 130 -15.30 -8.43 -21.85
C ILE A 130 -14.25 -8.81 -20.79
N SER A 131 -13.02 -9.16 -21.18
CA SER A 131 -11.97 -9.52 -20.23
C SER A 131 -11.58 -8.38 -19.29
N VAL A 132 -11.42 -7.16 -19.82
CA VAL A 132 -11.07 -5.97 -19.01
C VAL A 132 -12.23 -5.56 -18.11
N VAL A 133 -13.46 -5.58 -18.63
CA VAL A 133 -14.66 -5.27 -17.84
C VAL A 133 -14.83 -6.29 -16.71
N LEU A 134 -14.64 -7.59 -16.97
CA LEU A 134 -14.70 -8.61 -15.93
C LEU A 134 -13.63 -8.38 -14.85
N LEU A 135 -12.40 -8.04 -15.25
CA LEU A 135 -11.32 -7.76 -14.30
C LEU A 135 -11.65 -6.54 -13.43
N ALA A 136 -12.09 -5.44 -14.04
CA ALA A 136 -12.53 -4.23 -13.33
C ALA A 136 -13.71 -4.51 -12.37
N VAL A 137 -14.68 -5.34 -12.78
CA VAL A 137 -15.79 -5.74 -11.90
C VAL A 137 -15.29 -6.56 -10.72
N LEU A 138 -14.38 -7.52 -10.94
CA LEU A 138 -13.79 -8.32 -9.86
C LEU A 138 -12.99 -7.44 -8.89
N GLU A 139 -12.23 -6.48 -9.39
CA GLU A 139 -11.51 -5.51 -8.57
C GLU A 139 -12.45 -4.62 -7.78
N HIS A 140 -13.51 -4.12 -8.41
CA HIS A 140 -14.51 -3.29 -7.75
C HIS A 140 -15.23 -4.05 -6.64
N LEU A 141 -15.67 -5.29 -6.91
CA LEU A 141 -16.31 -6.15 -5.90
C LEU A 141 -15.33 -6.49 -4.77
N THR A 142 -14.06 -6.72 -5.10
CA THR A 142 -13.01 -6.97 -4.11
C THR A 142 -12.80 -5.72 -3.25
N LEU A 143 -12.70 -4.53 -3.85
CA LEU A 143 -12.55 -3.25 -3.15
C LEU A 143 -13.76 -2.99 -2.25
N TRP A 144 -14.96 -3.18 -2.77
CA TRP A 144 -16.19 -2.99 -2.01
C TRP A 144 -16.29 -3.95 -0.83
N SER A 145 -15.77 -5.19 -0.95
CA SER A 145 -15.70 -6.14 0.16
C SER A 145 -14.78 -5.71 1.30
N PHE A 146 -13.93 -4.71 1.10
CA PHE A 146 -13.12 -4.12 2.15
C PHE A 146 -13.77 -2.89 2.81
N ASP A 147 -14.75 -2.25 2.17
CA ASP A 147 -15.42 -1.03 2.65
C ASP A 147 -16.45 -1.34 3.76
N GLU A 148 -17.03 -2.56 3.76
CA GLU A 148 -17.97 -3.03 4.80
C GLU A 148 -17.33 -3.22 6.19
N GLU A 149 -15.99 -3.28 6.29
CA GLU A 149 -15.28 -3.47 7.57
C GLU A 149 -14.80 -2.15 8.21
N ASP A 150 -14.87 -1.02 7.49
CA ASP A 150 -14.31 0.27 7.93
C ASP A 150 -15.33 1.22 8.63
N ASP A 151 -16.62 0.87 8.71
CA ASP A 151 -17.64 1.75 9.33
C ASP A 151 -17.54 1.83 10.88
N ASP A 152 -16.65 1.02 11.49
CA ASP A 152 -16.29 1.09 12.93
C ASP A 152 -14.85 1.61 13.17
N GLY A 153 -14.23 2.26 12.17
CA GLY A 153 -12.86 2.79 12.25
C GLY A 153 -12.75 4.18 12.89
N LEU A 154 -11.85 4.34 13.88
CA LEU A 154 -11.55 5.64 14.50
C LEU A 154 -11.24 6.73 13.46
N SER A 155 -11.87 7.90 13.62
CA SER A 155 -11.81 9.06 12.73
C SER A 155 -10.37 9.42 12.30
N PRO A 156 -10.13 9.92 11.07
CA PRO A 156 -8.80 10.34 10.62
C PRO A 156 -8.10 11.34 11.55
N SER A 157 -8.86 12.13 12.30
CA SER A 157 -8.35 13.01 13.35
C SER A 157 -7.73 12.25 14.54
N GLN A 158 -8.30 11.10 14.90
CA GLN A 158 -7.81 10.22 15.95
C GLN A 158 -6.55 9.47 15.49
N GLN A 159 -6.48 9.01 14.24
CA GLN A 159 -5.26 8.40 13.69
C GLN A 159 -4.08 9.38 13.64
N ALA A 160 -4.31 10.64 13.22
CA ALA A 160 -3.28 11.68 13.24
C ALA A 160 -2.78 11.95 14.67
N THR A 161 -3.69 12.00 15.64
CA THR A 161 -3.35 12.21 17.06
C THR A 161 -2.53 11.05 17.63
N ILE A 162 -2.86 9.80 17.27
CA ILE A 162 -2.10 8.61 17.69
C ILE A 162 -0.69 8.60 17.06
N GLN A 163 -0.54 9.07 15.82
CA GLN A 163 0.78 9.15 15.19
C GLN A 163 1.66 10.24 15.81
N VAL A 164 1.10 11.42 16.12
CA VAL A 164 1.82 12.52 16.78
C VAL A 164 2.27 12.08 18.17
N THR A 165 1.37 11.51 18.97
CA THR A 165 1.71 11.01 20.32
C THR A 165 2.79 9.92 20.30
N ARG A 166 2.80 9.06 19.28
CA ARG A 166 3.84 8.03 19.11
C ARG A 166 5.20 8.60 18.70
N LEU A 167 5.22 9.69 17.93
CA LEU A 167 6.46 10.38 17.57
C LEU A 167 7.04 11.15 18.77
N ASP A 168 6.18 11.75 19.59
CA ASP A 168 6.59 12.44 20.81
C ASP A 168 7.15 11.47 21.85
N ASP A 169 6.54 10.29 22.04
CA ASP A 169 7.08 9.25 22.93
C ASP A 169 8.47 8.77 22.49
N LYS A 170 8.67 8.57 21.18
CA LYS A 170 10.00 8.21 20.63
C LYS A 170 11.03 9.30 20.89
N ARG A 171 10.66 10.57 20.73
CA ARG A 171 11.55 11.72 21.00
C ARG A 171 11.92 11.82 22.47
N LEU A 172 10.95 11.64 23.37
CA LEU A 172 11.19 11.63 24.81
C LEU A 172 12.13 10.49 25.22
N ARG A 173 11.91 9.30 24.66
CA ARG A 173 12.74 8.13 24.96
C ARG A 173 14.18 8.28 24.44
N LEU A 174 14.34 8.87 23.25
CA LEU A 174 15.66 9.22 22.70
C LEU A 174 16.36 10.28 23.55
N GLY A 175 15.62 11.30 24.01
CA GLY A 175 16.17 12.33 24.90
C GLY A 175 16.70 11.72 26.22
N MET A 176 15.89 10.89 26.87
CA MET A 176 16.29 10.19 28.10
C MET A 176 17.51 9.29 27.88
N TRP A 177 17.54 8.56 26.76
CA TRP A 177 18.68 7.69 26.44
C TRP A 177 19.97 8.47 26.17
N LEU A 178 19.88 9.64 25.53
CA LEU A 178 21.02 10.53 25.32
C LEU A 178 21.53 11.14 26.63
N GLU A 179 20.62 11.47 27.55
CA GLU A 179 20.97 11.97 28.89
C GLU A 179 21.71 10.89 29.70
N GLU A 180 21.22 9.65 29.68
CA GLU A 180 21.88 8.50 30.31
C GLU A 180 23.26 8.25 29.71
N LEU A 181 23.41 8.34 28.38
CA LEU A 181 24.69 8.21 27.69
C LEU A 181 25.70 9.28 28.12
N LYS A 182 25.26 10.54 28.18
CA LYS A 182 26.11 11.65 28.61
C LYS A 182 26.54 11.50 30.07
N GLN A 183 25.64 11.04 30.93
CA GLN A 183 25.96 10.79 32.34
C GLN A 183 26.94 9.62 32.49
N ALA A 184 26.77 8.55 31.72
CA ALA A 184 27.70 7.43 31.69
C ALA A 184 29.10 7.85 31.20
N GLU A 185 29.17 8.69 30.16
CA GLU A 185 30.43 9.26 29.65
C GLU A 185 31.14 10.11 30.72
N SER A 186 30.41 11.00 31.42
CA SER A 186 31.01 11.81 32.49
C SER A 186 31.53 10.97 33.66
N LEU A 187 30.82 9.90 34.04
CA LEU A 187 31.27 8.99 35.10
C LEU A 187 32.52 8.19 34.66
N GLN A 188 32.61 7.88 33.37
CA GLN A 188 33.79 7.22 32.80
C GLN A 188 35.00 8.16 32.77
N GLU A 189 34.82 9.43 32.40
CA GLU A 189 35.89 10.45 32.45
C GLU A 189 36.35 10.73 33.89
N ASP A 190 35.44 10.79 34.87
CA ASP A 190 35.77 10.92 36.29
C ASP A 190 36.53 9.69 36.83
N SER A 191 36.18 8.48 36.35
CA SER A 191 36.89 7.26 36.71
C SER A 191 38.31 7.18 36.13
N LEU A 192 38.54 7.78 34.96
CA LEU A 192 39.85 7.83 34.30
C LEU A 192 40.74 8.95 34.83
N SER A 193 40.17 9.96 35.49
CA SER A 193 40.90 11.11 36.04
C SER A 193 41.21 11.00 37.54
N THR A 194 40.74 9.95 38.22
CA THR A 194 41.08 9.67 39.62
C THR A 194 42.41 8.89 39.69
N PRO A 195 43.52 9.49 40.16
CA PRO A 195 44.77 8.76 40.32
C PRO A 195 44.67 7.81 41.52
N GLU A 196 44.96 6.54 41.29
CA GLU A 196 45.07 5.50 42.31
C GLU A 196 46.18 5.90 43.29
N SER A 197 45.82 6.44 44.46
CA SER A 197 46.78 6.69 45.54
C SER A 197 47.15 5.35 46.18
N PRO A 198 48.41 4.90 46.12
CA PRO A 198 48.80 3.64 46.73
C PRO A 198 48.74 3.79 48.25
N ALA A 199 48.13 2.79 48.88
CA ALA A 199 48.04 2.66 50.33
C ALA A 199 49.44 2.61 50.97
N SER A 200 49.62 3.33 52.07
CA SER A 200 50.67 3.14 53.08
C SER A 200 50.13 3.50 54.44
#